data_AF-A0A356MMR2-F1
#
_entry.id   AF-A0A356MMR2-F1
#
_cell.length_a   1.000
_cell.length_b   1.000
_cell.length_c   1.000
_cell.angle_alpha   90.00
_cell.angle_beta   90.00
_cell.angle_gamma   90.00
#
_symmetry.space_group_name_H-M   'P 1'
#
loop_
_entity.id
_entity.type
_entity.pdbx_description
1 polymer ?
#
loop_
_entity_poly.entity_id
_entity_poly.type
_entity_poly.pdbx_seq_one_letter_code
_entity_poly.pdbx_strand_id
1 'polypeptide(L)' 'MGLKSIFTKEKGKEYRKVLKEKGFKGLVSEYGWKLVLAVIMFYLIRDSILYILIPYLIAKGLFGD' A
#
# COMPACT_ATOMS: atom_id res chain seq x y z
N MET A 1 -16.66 -8.42 -11.82
CA MET A 1 -15.43 -7.78 -12.35
C MET A 1 -14.30 -8.06 -11.35
N GLY A 2 -13.40 -8.99 -11.68
CA GLY A 2 -12.49 -9.61 -10.71
C GLY A 2 -11.36 -8.70 -10.25
N LEU A 3 -11.00 -8.79 -8.97
CA LEU A 3 -9.85 -8.11 -8.33
C LEU A 3 -8.54 -8.24 -9.13
N LYS A 4 -8.39 -9.21 -10.02
CA LYS A 4 -7.19 -9.37 -10.86
C LYS A 4 -6.95 -8.21 -11.83
N SER A 5 -7.97 -7.46 -12.25
CA SER A 5 -7.78 -6.38 -13.24
C SER A 5 -7.15 -5.10 -12.65
N ILE A 6 -7.21 -4.91 -11.34
CA ILE A 6 -6.73 -3.69 -10.66
C ILE A 6 -5.24 -3.74 -10.28
N PHE A 7 -4.58 -4.91 -10.33
CA PHE A 7 -3.18 -5.09 -9.93
C PHE A 7 -2.21 -5.36 -11.10
N THR A 8 -2.63 -5.15 -12.34
CA THR A 8 -1.76 -5.29 -13.51
C THR A 8 -0.70 -4.18 -13.57
N LYS A 9 0.50 -4.47 -14.10
CA LYS A 9 1.59 -3.49 -14.28
C LYS A 9 1.16 -2.23 -15.07
N GLU A 10 0.29 -2.40 -16.07
CA GLU A 10 -0.35 -1.33 -16.83
C GLU A 10 -1.12 -0.35 -15.91
N LYS A 11 -1.97 -0.89 -15.03
CA LYS A 11 -2.74 -0.10 -14.06
C LYS A 11 -1.86 0.62 -13.06
N GLY A 12 -0.73 0.04 -12.66
CA GLY A 12 0.27 0.70 -11.82
C GLY A 12 0.79 2.02 -12.41
N LYS A 13 1.05 2.05 -13.73
CA LYS A 13 1.46 3.27 -14.44
C LYS A 13 0.31 4.27 -14.55
N GLU A 14 -0.90 3.79 -14.81
CA GLU A 14 -2.13 4.60 -14.88
C GLU A 14 -2.39 5.31 -13.54
N TYR A 15 -2.33 4.58 -12.41
CA TYR A 15 -2.45 5.15 -11.07
C TYR A 15 -1.41 6.23 -10.81
N ARG A 16 -0.14 6.00 -11.16
CA ARG A 16 0.92 7.02 -10.98
C ARG A 16 0.65 8.26 -11.83
N LYS A 17 0.13 8.10 -13.04
CA LYS A 17 -0.23 9.22 -13.92
C LYS A 17 -1.38 10.02 -13.33
N VAL A 18 -2.46 9.37 -12.91
CA VAL A 18 -3.61 10.01 -12.25
C VAL A 18 -3.19 10.70 -10.94
N LEU A 19 -2.31 10.08 -10.15
CA LEU A 19 -1.77 10.68 -8.93
C LEU A 19 -0.98 11.96 -9.24
N LYS A 20 -0.19 11.95 -10.32
CA LYS A 20 0.65 13.09 -10.72
C LYS A 20 -0.18 14.24 -11.30
N GLU A 21 -1.25 13.93 -12.03
CA GLU A 21 -2.09 14.94 -12.71
C GLU A 21 -3.22 15.48 -11.82
N LYS A 22 -3.91 14.62 -11.07
CA LYS A 22 -5.11 14.96 -10.29
C LYS A 22 -4.93 14.77 -8.78
N GLY A 23 -3.75 14.35 -8.34
CA GLY A 23 -3.46 14.10 -6.93
C GLY A 23 -4.21 12.90 -6.36
N PHE A 24 -4.12 12.76 -5.04
CA PHE A 24 -4.77 11.66 -4.31
C PHE A 24 -6.30 11.72 -4.43
N LYS A 25 -6.87 12.94 -4.45
CA LYS A 25 -8.30 13.17 -4.63
C LYS A 25 -8.80 12.63 -5.97
N GLY A 26 -8.00 12.80 -7.04
CA GLY A 26 -8.28 12.23 -8.36
C GLY A 26 -8.37 10.71 -8.33
N LEU A 27 -7.40 10.04 -7.71
CA LEU A 27 -7.41 8.59 -7.55
C LEU A 27 -8.63 8.07 -6.79
N VAL A 28 -9.00 8.73 -5.68
CA VAL A 28 -10.18 8.34 -4.91
C VAL A 28 -11.46 8.57 -5.71
N SER A 29 -11.53 9.64 -6.51
CA SER A 29 -12.69 9.89 -7.39
C SER A 29 -12.82 8.88 -8.52
N GLU A 30 -11.70 8.40 -9.06
CA GLU A 30 -11.66 7.59 -10.28
C GLU A 30 -11.73 6.08 -9.97
N TYR A 31 -11.17 5.65 -8.84
CA TYR A 31 -11.14 4.24 -8.42
C TYR A 31 -11.97 3.94 -7.16
N GLY A 32 -12.50 4.98 -6.51
CA GLY A 32 -13.47 4.88 -5.43
C GLY A 32 -12.92 4.46 -4.08
N TRP A 33 -13.84 4.18 -3.15
CA TRP A 33 -13.58 3.85 -1.75
C TRP A 33 -12.66 2.62 -1.54
N LYS A 34 -12.62 1.70 -2.50
CA LYS A 34 -11.74 0.52 -2.44
C LYS A 34 -10.26 0.89 -2.35
N LEU A 35 -9.85 1.99 -3.00
CA LEU A 35 -8.47 2.44 -2.98
C LEU A 35 -8.11 3.07 -1.63
N VAL A 36 -9.05 3.79 -1.03
CA VAL A 36 -8.93 4.31 0.34
C VAL A 36 -8.77 3.16 1.33
N LEU A 37 -9.62 2.14 1.25
CA LEU A 37 -9.51 0.94 2.07
C LEU A 37 -8.17 0.22 1.87
N ALA A 38 -7.68 0.12 0.63
CA ALA A 38 -6.37 -0.48 0.35
C ALA A 38 -5.22 0.32 0.98
N VAL A 39 -5.27 1.66 0.95
CA VAL A 39 -4.27 2.51 1.60
C VAL A 39 -4.34 2.37 3.12
N ILE A 40 -5.53 2.37 3.70
CA ILE A 40 -5.73 2.16 5.15
C ILE A 40 -5.19 0.79 5.56
N MET A 41 -5.56 -0.28 4.86
CA MET A 41 -5.05 -1.64 5.09
C MET A 41 -3.53 -1.69 4.97
N PHE A 42 -2.94 -1.05 3.94
CA PHE A 42 -1.50 -0.98 3.78
C PHE A 42 -0.82 -0.34 4.99
N TYR A 43 -1.37 0.77 5.52
CA TYR A 43 -0.83 1.42 6.71
C TYR A 43 -1.02 0.57 7.98
N LEU A 44 -2.17 -0.09 8.16
CA LEU A 44 -2.42 -0.98 9.29
C LEU A 44 -1.47 -2.17 9.30
N ILE A 45 -1.29 -2.80 8.14
CA ILE A 45 -0.37 -3.93 7.97
C ILE A 45 1.07 -3.47 8.19
N ARG A 46 1.47 -2.34 7.60
CA ARG A 46 2.81 -1.78 7.81
C ARG A 46 3.09 -1.56 9.29
N ASP A 47 2.17 -0.91 10.01
CA ASP A 47 2.34 -0.58 11.42
C ASP A 47 2.44 -1.87 12.25
N SER A 48 1.51 -2.81 12.04
CA SER A 48 1.50 -4.12 12.70
C SER A 48 2.76 -4.93 12.41
N ILE A 49 3.17 -5.00 11.14
CA ILE A 49 4.40 -5.71 10.73
C ILE A 49 5.60 -5.04 11.35
N LEU A 50 5.70 -3.70 11.37
CA LEU A 50 6.86 -3.01 11.94
C LEU A 50 7.05 -3.38 13.42
N TYR A 51 5.96 -3.37 14.20
CA TYR A 51 6.00 -3.70 15.62
C TYR A 51 6.18 -5.20 15.92
N ILE A 52 5.92 -6.08 14.97
CA ILE A 52 6.22 -7.52 15.11
C ILE A 52 7.64 -7.81 14.63
N LEU A 53 8.00 -7.25 13.48
CA LEU A 53 9.24 -7.51 12.77
C LEU A 53 10.43 -6.91 13.50
N ILE A 54 10.36 -5.67 13.98
CA ILE A 54 11.48 -5.03 14.69
C ILE A 54 11.86 -5.83 15.96
N PRO A 55 10.93 -6.13 16.90
CA PRO A 55 11.27 -6.93 18.09
C PRO A 55 11.73 -8.33 17.76
N TYR A 56 11.14 -8.96 16.73
CA TYR A 56 11.58 -10.28 16.27
C TYR A 56 13.02 -10.26 15.76
N LEU A 57 13.40 -9.25 14.96
CA LEU A 57 14.77 -9.11 14.45
C LEU A 57 15.77 -8.80 15.58
N ILE A 58 15.37 -8.01 16.58
CA ILE A 58 16.16 -7.75 17.80
C ILE A 58 16.35 -9.05 18.59
N ALA A 59 15.29 -9.81 18.84
CA ALA A 59 15.36 -11.10 19.55
C ALA A 59 16.22 -12.14 18.82
N LYS A 60 16.29 -12.04 17.49
CA LYS A 60 17.15 -12.90 16.65
C LYS A 60 18.63 -12.47 16.65
N GLY A 61 18.99 -11.40 17.36
CA GLY A 61 20.37 -10.93 17.47
C GLY A 61 20.92 -10.26 16.21
N LEU A 62 20.06 -9.89 15.24
CA LEU A 62 20.51 -9.24 14.00
C LEU A 62 21.02 -7.80 14.20
N PHE A 63 20.82 -7.24 15.40
CA PHE A 63 21.25 -5.90 15.79
C PHE A 63 22.20 -5.89 17.00
N GLY A 64 22.67 -7.05 17.46
CA GLY A 64 23.60 -7.16 18.58
C GLY A 64 24.82 -7.99 18.18
N ASP A 65 25.97 -7.32 18.13
CA ASP A 65 27.26 -7.96 18.35
C ASP A 65 27.43 -8.33 19.84
#